data_AF-A0A2V2QA78-F1
#
_entry.id   AF-A0A2V2QA78-F1
#
_cell.length_a   1.000
_cell.length_b   1.000
_cell.length_c   1.000
_cell.angle_alpha   90.00
_cell.angle_beta   90.00
_cell.angle_gamma   90.00
#
_symmetry.space_group_name_H-M   'P 1'
#
loop_
_entity.id
_entity.type
_entity.pdbx_description
1 polymer ?
#
loop_
_entity_poly.entity_id
_entity_poly.type
_entity_poly.pdbx_seq_one_letter_code
_entity_poly.pdbx_strand_id
1 'polypeptide(L)'
;MKSTHLSLIAGAAALAAITGFASLTAPQGPATTEAKAAASLPVERSSLVCPAPSTSDLAETRYTSFTPPGKDTGQGAEGEKGTAELKPALPVLDEDEPETDPKKAEKAEEAAKKAKEKADKPVLAVKEPGKPVTAEADGSAAPALVGTATGTLAPGWAAQQTTTVTAGGARGLLGVSCTAPDTDFWFPGVSTARSRQDYVHLTNPDDGAAVADIELFGPKGPVTSEVGDGITVPGRSSVALLLSTLTDEAVNDLTAHITTRSGRIGAVVLTADDGSGTDWLTAAADPAGTLVMPGIPADATSVQLVAYAPGESDADVKVQLMGKNTTFAPAGNDT
;
A
#
# COMPACT_ATOMS: atom_id res chain seq x y z
N MET A 1 5.67 -90.39 -14.30
CA MET A 1 6.05 -88.97 -14.49
C MET A 1 5.14 -88.38 -15.57
N LYS A 2 3.95 -87.84 -15.22
CA LYS A 2 3.06 -87.13 -16.16
C LYS A 2 2.02 -86.21 -15.50
N SER A 3 1.92 -86.17 -14.17
CA SER A 3 0.92 -85.34 -13.46
C SER A 3 1.42 -83.96 -13.02
N THR A 4 2.73 -83.73 -12.93
CA THR A 4 3.28 -82.48 -12.38
C THR A 4 3.14 -81.28 -13.32
N HIS A 5 3.14 -81.51 -14.64
CA HIS A 5 3.04 -80.43 -15.64
C HIS A 5 1.60 -79.91 -15.81
N LEU A 6 0.58 -80.76 -15.63
CA LEU A 6 -0.82 -80.35 -15.72
C LEU A 6 -1.25 -79.45 -14.55
N SER A 7 -0.74 -79.71 -13.34
CA SER A 7 -1.05 -78.88 -12.17
C SER A 7 -0.43 -77.49 -12.26
N LEU A 8 0.74 -77.35 -12.89
CA LEU A 8 1.42 -76.07 -13.06
C LEU A 8 0.73 -75.20 -14.12
N ILE A 9 0.27 -75.81 -15.21
CA ILE A 9 -0.47 -75.11 -16.28
C ILE A 9 -1.85 -74.67 -15.78
N ALA A 10 -2.55 -75.53 -15.03
CA ALA A 10 -3.83 -75.17 -14.42
C ALA A 10 -3.68 -74.04 -13.39
N GLY A 11 -2.60 -74.07 -12.58
CA GLY A 11 -2.27 -72.99 -11.65
C GLY A 11 -1.95 -71.67 -12.35
N ALA A 12 -1.17 -71.69 -13.44
CA ALA A 12 -0.85 -70.50 -14.21
C ALA A 12 -2.07 -69.91 -14.92
N ALA A 13 -2.95 -70.75 -15.47
CA ALA A 13 -4.19 -70.30 -16.10
C ALA A 13 -5.17 -69.69 -15.09
N ALA A 14 -5.29 -70.28 -13.89
CA ALA A 14 -6.10 -69.72 -12.81
C ALA A 14 -5.52 -68.38 -12.32
N LEU A 15 -4.21 -68.27 -12.17
CA LEU A 15 -3.55 -67.04 -11.72
C LEU A 15 -3.66 -65.92 -12.77
N ALA A 16 -3.59 -66.24 -14.07
CA ALA A 16 -3.81 -65.31 -15.16
C ALA A 16 -5.28 -64.85 -15.28
N ALA A 17 -6.24 -65.75 -15.03
CA ALA A 17 -7.65 -65.40 -15.01
C ALA A 17 -7.99 -64.50 -13.80
N ILE A 18 -7.41 -64.75 -12.63
CA ILE A 18 -7.63 -63.97 -11.41
C ILE A 18 -6.97 -62.58 -11.52
N THR A 19 -5.75 -62.50 -12.05
CA THR A 19 -5.09 -61.19 -12.28
C THR A 19 -5.74 -60.40 -13.43
N GLY A 20 -6.22 -61.08 -14.48
CA GLY A 20 -7.01 -60.46 -15.54
C GLY A 20 -8.32 -59.87 -15.03
N PHE A 21 -9.08 -60.63 -14.23
CA PHE A 21 -10.34 -60.15 -13.65
C PHE A 21 -10.13 -59.01 -12.65
N ALA A 22 -9.08 -59.08 -11.81
CA ALA A 22 -8.73 -58.01 -10.87
C ALA A 22 -8.32 -56.69 -11.55
N SER A 23 -7.72 -56.76 -12.75
CA SER A 23 -7.39 -55.54 -13.53
C SER A 23 -8.60 -54.91 -14.22
N LEU A 24 -9.64 -55.70 -14.53
CA LEU A 24 -10.88 -55.24 -15.17
C LEU A 24 -11.93 -54.73 -14.16
N THR A 25 -11.85 -55.17 -12.90
CA THR A 25 -12.74 -54.73 -11.82
C THR A 25 -12.04 -53.88 -10.76
N ALA A 26 -10.84 -53.38 -11.04
CA ALA A 26 -10.22 -52.38 -10.19
C ALA A 26 -11.21 -51.21 -10.06
N PRO A 27 -11.63 -50.83 -8.85
CA PRO A 27 -12.38 -49.60 -8.67
C PRO A 27 -11.52 -48.52 -9.31
N GLN A 28 -12.08 -47.74 -10.23
CA GLN A 28 -11.43 -46.50 -10.62
C GLN A 28 -11.11 -45.80 -9.31
N GLY A 29 -9.83 -45.66 -8.97
CA GLY A 29 -9.41 -44.83 -7.86
C GLY A 29 -10.14 -43.49 -8.02
N PRO A 30 -10.56 -42.85 -6.91
CA PRO A 30 -11.38 -41.64 -6.98
C PRO A 30 -10.78 -40.75 -8.05
N ALA A 31 -11.56 -40.49 -9.11
CA ALA A 31 -11.10 -39.67 -10.22
C ALA A 31 -10.45 -38.45 -9.57
N THR A 32 -9.15 -38.26 -9.80
CA THR A 32 -8.47 -37.05 -9.35
C THR A 32 -9.26 -35.93 -9.98
N THR A 33 -10.10 -35.27 -9.17
CA THR A 33 -10.86 -34.12 -9.59
C THR A 33 -9.81 -33.14 -10.08
N GLU A 34 -9.66 -33.02 -11.40
CA GLU A 34 -8.83 -31.96 -11.96
C GLU A 34 -9.38 -30.67 -11.36
N ALA A 35 -8.54 -29.98 -10.60
CA ALA A 35 -8.91 -28.71 -10.02
C ALA A 35 -9.28 -27.81 -11.20
N LYS A 36 -10.58 -27.50 -11.31
CA LYS A 36 -11.08 -26.58 -12.33
C LYS A 36 -10.26 -25.31 -12.23
N ALA A 37 -9.66 -24.87 -13.33
CA ALA A 37 -8.90 -23.62 -13.36
C ALA A 37 -9.73 -22.50 -12.73
N ALA A 38 -9.13 -21.76 -11.81
CA ALA A 38 -9.78 -20.64 -11.16
C ALA A 38 -10.27 -19.66 -12.23
N ALA A 39 -11.55 -19.30 -12.17
CA ALA A 39 -12.08 -18.29 -13.07
C ALA A 39 -11.59 -16.91 -12.60
N SER A 40 -10.88 -16.18 -13.47
CA SER A 40 -10.55 -14.78 -13.21
C SER A 40 -11.82 -13.96 -13.34
N LEU A 41 -12.23 -13.32 -12.24
CA LEU A 41 -13.34 -12.38 -12.21
C LEU A 41 -12.80 -10.95 -12.32
N PRO A 42 -13.56 -10.03 -12.97
CA PRO A 42 -13.18 -8.63 -12.99
C PRO A 42 -13.21 -8.03 -11.58
N VAL A 43 -12.39 -7.00 -11.38
CA VAL A 43 -12.41 -6.21 -10.14
C VAL A 43 -13.69 -5.38 -10.12
N GLU A 44 -14.59 -5.68 -9.19
CA GLU A 44 -15.88 -4.98 -9.06
C GLU A 44 -15.77 -3.70 -8.22
N ARG A 45 -14.77 -3.62 -7.34
CA ARG A 45 -14.53 -2.45 -6.48
C ARG A 45 -13.04 -2.26 -6.21
N SER A 46 -12.59 -1.01 -6.30
CA SER A 46 -11.25 -0.58 -5.95
C SER A 46 -11.34 0.57 -4.94
N SER A 47 -10.39 0.66 -4.02
CA SER A 47 -10.27 1.78 -3.09
C SER A 47 -8.84 2.30 -3.11
N LEU A 48 -8.70 3.63 -3.09
CA LEU A 48 -7.43 4.33 -3.05
C LEU A 48 -7.50 5.43 -2.00
N VAL A 49 -6.38 5.76 -1.37
CA VAL A 49 -6.27 6.91 -0.47
C VAL A 49 -5.09 7.78 -0.86
N CYS A 50 -5.28 9.10 -0.76
CA CYS A 50 -4.25 10.10 -1.01
C CYS A 50 -4.00 10.86 0.31
N PRO A 51 -2.75 11.05 0.76
CA PRO A 51 -2.49 11.88 1.94
C PRO A 51 -2.86 13.34 1.67
N ALA A 52 -2.98 14.14 2.73
CA ALA A 52 -3.07 15.59 2.58
C ALA A 52 -1.78 16.11 1.91
N PRO A 53 -1.87 16.96 0.87
CA PRO A 53 -0.74 17.26 -0.01
C PRO A 53 0.38 18.06 0.63
N SER A 54 0.05 18.99 1.53
CA SER A 54 1.02 19.88 2.17
C SER A 54 0.41 20.62 3.35
N THR A 55 1.26 21.06 4.28
CA THR A 55 0.94 22.01 5.34
C THR A 55 1.27 23.46 4.95
N SER A 56 1.77 23.70 3.73
CA SER A 56 2.17 25.02 3.25
C SER A 56 1.02 25.76 2.56
N ASP A 57 0.85 27.04 2.88
CA ASP A 57 -0.08 27.94 2.16
C ASP A 57 0.37 28.24 0.72
N LEU A 58 1.63 27.94 0.38
CA LEU A 58 2.20 28.13 -0.96
C LEU A 58 2.15 26.85 -1.80
N ALA A 59 1.43 25.83 -1.34
CA ALA A 59 1.30 24.56 -2.05
C ALA A 59 0.31 24.70 -3.21
N GLU A 60 0.72 24.27 -4.40
CA GLU A 60 -0.14 24.11 -5.57
C GLU A 60 -0.24 22.62 -5.89
N THR A 61 -1.42 22.01 -5.73
CA THR A 61 -1.61 20.56 -5.93
C THR A 61 -2.48 20.27 -7.12
N ARG A 62 -2.04 19.34 -7.97
CA ARG A 62 -2.82 18.74 -9.03
C ARG A 62 -3.05 17.27 -8.75
N TYR A 63 -4.31 16.88 -8.67
CA TYR A 63 -4.73 15.49 -8.66
C TYR A 63 -5.04 15.03 -10.08
N THR A 64 -4.68 13.79 -10.40
CA THR A 64 -5.03 13.13 -11.67
C THR A 64 -5.60 11.75 -11.37
N SER A 65 -6.75 11.42 -11.96
CA SER A 65 -7.38 10.11 -11.86
C SER A 65 -7.68 9.53 -13.23
N PHE A 66 -7.52 8.23 -13.38
CA PHE A 66 -7.63 7.53 -14.65
C PHE A 66 -8.09 6.08 -14.44
N THR A 67 -8.99 5.61 -15.30
CA THR A 67 -9.26 4.18 -15.46
C THR A 67 -8.87 3.79 -16.89
N PRO A 68 -8.05 2.75 -17.12
CA PRO A 68 -7.72 2.30 -18.46
C PRO A 68 -8.95 1.74 -19.20
N PRO A 69 -8.97 1.79 -20.54
CA PRO A 69 -10.00 1.10 -21.31
C PRO A 69 -9.83 -0.43 -21.15
N GLY A 70 -10.90 -1.15 -20.83
CA GLY A 70 -10.89 -2.61 -20.79
C GLY A 70 -10.72 -3.22 -22.19
N LYS A 71 -9.89 -4.26 -22.32
CA LYS A 71 -9.68 -4.98 -23.60
C LYS A 71 -10.68 -6.12 -23.83
N ASP A 72 -11.30 -6.63 -22.77
CA ASP A 72 -12.29 -7.69 -22.85
C ASP A 72 -13.46 -7.32 -21.94
N THR A 73 -14.55 -6.81 -22.50
CA THR A 73 -15.87 -6.97 -21.88
C THR A 73 -16.26 -8.44 -22.02
N GLY A 74 -15.52 -9.33 -21.35
CA GLY A 74 -15.96 -10.69 -21.14
C GLY A 74 -17.38 -10.63 -20.59
N GLN A 75 -18.27 -11.46 -21.13
CA GLN A 75 -19.68 -11.56 -20.74
C GLN A 75 -19.80 -11.63 -19.20
N GLY A 76 -19.99 -10.45 -18.61
CA GLY A 76 -19.82 -10.16 -17.20
C GLY A 76 -20.35 -8.74 -17.03
N ALA A 77 -21.66 -8.69 -16.79
CA ALA A 77 -22.49 -7.50 -16.61
C ALA A 77 -22.62 -6.55 -17.83
N GLU A 78 -23.55 -6.88 -18.73
CA GLU A 78 -24.52 -5.85 -19.11
C GLU A 78 -25.20 -5.38 -17.81
N GLY A 79 -24.73 -4.27 -17.23
CA GLY A 79 -25.41 -3.61 -16.12
C GLY A 79 -24.57 -3.34 -14.88
N GLU A 80 -23.80 -2.25 -14.90
CA GLU A 80 -24.05 -1.06 -14.07
C GLU A 80 -23.09 0.05 -14.55
N LYS A 81 -23.53 1.31 -14.57
CA LYS A 81 -22.59 2.42 -14.80
C LYS A 81 -21.65 2.49 -13.60
N GLY A 82 -20.38 2.13 -13.78
CA GLY A 82 -19.38 2.26 -12.73
C GLY A 82 -19.18 3.71 -12.29
N THR A 83 -18.80 3.91 -11.02
CA THR A 83 -18.36 5.22 -10.51
C THR A 83 -16.89 5.13 -10.12
N ALA A 84 -16.18 6.26 -10.13
CA ALA A 84 -14.82 6.35 -9.61
C ALA A 84 -14.60 7.76 -9.09
N GLU A 85 -14.56 7.89 -7.77
CA GLU A 85 -14.58 9.18 -7.08
C GLU A 85 -13.51 9.26 -6.01
N LEU A 86 -12.89 10.43 -5.88
CA LEU A 86 -12.09 10.81 -4.72
C LEU A 86 -12.83 11.90 -3.94
N LYS A 87 -13.03 11.66 -2.66
CA LYS A 87 -13.75 12.53 -1.73
C LYS A 87 -12.80 13.03 -0.64
N PRO A 88 -13.00 14.24 -0.12
CA PRO A 88 -12.26 14.72 1.05
C PRO A 88 -12.39 13.75 2.23
N ALA A 89 -11.29 13.48 2.90
CA ALA A 89 -11.30 12.88 4.23
C ALA A 89 -11.96 13.85 5.22
N LEU A 90 -12.60 13.30 6.23
CA LEU A 90 -13.19 14.05 7.32
C LEU A 90 -12.07 14.61 8.21
N PRO A 91 -12.26 15.82 8.76
CA PRO A 91 -11.37 16.32 9.80
C PRO A 91 -11.43 15.40 11.02
N VAL A 92 -10.29 15.17 11.64
CA VAL A 92 -10.24 14.55 12.96
C VAL A 92 -10.75 15.60 13.95
N LEU A 93 -11.82 15.26 14.65
CA LEU A 93 -12.36 16.07 15.74
C LEU A 93 -11.88 15.41 17.02
N ASP A 94 -11.31 16.19 17.93
CA ASP A 94 -10.97 15.68 19.26
C ASP A 94 -12.29 15.47 20.03
N GLU A 95 -12.84 14.25 19.96
CA GLU A 95 -14.08 13.88 20.66
C GLU A 95 -13.86 13.67 22.17
N ASP A 96 -12.60 13.62 22.62
CA ASP A 96 -12.22 13.26 23.99
C ASP A 96 -12.05 14.44 24.97
N GLU A 97 -12.12 15.69 24.49
CA GLU A 97 -12.26 16.84 25.40
C GLU A 97 -13.74 17.22 25.53
N PRO A 98 -14.42 16.95 26.66
CA PRO A 98 -15.74 17.51 26.89
C PRO A 98 -15.59 19.02 26.99
N GLU A 99 -15.87 19.72 25.89
CA GLU A 99 -15.88 21.18 25.88
C GLU A 99 -16.96 21.67 26.84
N THR A 100 -16.53 22.13 28.02
CA THR A 100 -17.43 22.56 29.10
C THR A 100 -18.23 23.83 28.74
N ASP A 101 -17.98 24.44 27.58
CA ASP A 101 -18.71 25.59 27.07
C ASP A 101 -19.75 25.16 26.00
N PRO A 102 -21.05 25.22 26.30
CA PRO A 102 -22.10 24.79 25.38
C PRO A 102 -22.13 25.58 24.06
N LYS A 103 -21.63 26.83 24.02
CA LYS A 103 -21.57 27.60 22.76
C LYS A 103 -20.46 27.16 21.83
N LYS A 104 -19.40 26.56 22.38
CA LYS A 104 -18.24 26.11 21.62
C LYS A 104 -18.48 24.69 21.07
N ALA A 105 -19.14 23.84 21.87
CA ALA A 105 -19.70 22.56 21.41
C ALA A 105 -20.68 22.71 20.23
N GLU A 106 -21.63 23.65 20.30
CA GLU A 106 -22.61 23.88 19.22
C GLU A 106 -21.92 24.34 17.92
N LYS A 107 -20.87 25.16 18.02
CA LYS A 107 -20.05 25.58 16.87
C LYS A 107 -19.21 24.43 16.30
N ALA A 108 -18.65 23.58 17.15
CA ALA A 108 -17.88 22.41 16.73
C ALA A 108 -18.78 21.42 15.96
N GLU A 109 -20.00 21.19 16.44
CA GLU A 109 -20.99 20.35 15.79
C GLU A 109 -21.44 20.94 14.43
N GLU A 110 -21.68 22.24 14.35
CA GLU A 110 -22.01 22.91 13.09
C GLU A 110 -20.85 22.85 12.08
N ALA A 111 -19.61 23.02 12.55
CA ALA A 111 -18.41 22.90 11.73
C ALA A 111 -18.21 21.46 11.22
N ALA A 112 -18.40 20.46 12.08
CA ALA A 112 -18.37 19.05 11.74
C ALA A 112 -19.40 18.70 10.66
N LYS A 113 -20.64 19.19 10.81
CA LYS A 113 -21.70 18.99 9.82
C LYS A 113 -21.34 19.60 8.47
N LYS A 114 -20.83 20.84 8.45
CA LYS A 114 -20.39 21.50 7.21
C LYS A 114 -19.20 20.78 6.57
N ALA A 115 -18.27 20.26 7.36
CA ALA A 115 -17.16 19.47 6.86
C ALA A 115 -17.65 18.17 6.21
N LYS A 116 -18.61 17.48 6.84
CA LYS A 116 -19.24 16.28 6.28
C LYS A 116 -19.97 16.54 4.97
N GLU A 117 -20.76 17.61 4.89
CA GLU A 117 -21.45 18.02 3.65
C GLU A 117 -20.47 18.37 2.51
N LYS A 118 -19.30 18.93 2.84
CA LYS A 118 -18.23 19.16 1.86
C LYS A 118 -17.55 17.85 1.45
N ALA A 119 -17.30 16.95 2.40
CA ALA A 119 -16.68 15.65 2.15
C ALA A 119 -17.53 14.72 1.30
N ASP A 120 -18.86 14.89 1.28
CA ASP A 120 -19.74 14.11 0.41
C ASP A 120 -19.60 14.50 -1.08
N LYS A 121 -19.05 15.68 -1.38
CA LYS A 121 -18.81 16.13 -2.76
C LYS A 121 -17.46 15.61 -3.26
N PRO A 122 -17.41 14.91 -4.40
CA PRO A 122 -16.15 14.43 -4.96
C PRO A 122 -15.29 15.61 -5.43
N VAL A 123 -14.00 15.58 -5.08
CA VAL A 123 -12.97 16.45 -5.65
C VAL A 123 -12.70 16.03 -7.10
N LEU A 124 -12.68 14.73 -7.34
CA LEU A 124 -12.50 14.12 -8.66
C LEU A 124 -13.54 13.05 -8.88
N ALA A 125 -14.10 13.01 -10.08
CA ALA A 125 -14.98 11.94 -10.53
C ALA A 125 -14.64 11.55 -11.98
N VAL A 126 -14.15 10.33 -12.18
CA VAL A 126 -13.97 9.74 -13.51
C VAL A 126 -15.33 9.27 -14.00
N LYS A 127 -15.69 9.67 -15.22
CA LYS A 127 -17.00 9.36 -15.82
C LYS A 127 -16.93 8.26 -16.87
N GLU A 128 -15.78 8.11 -17.51
CA GLU A 128 -15.57 7.22 -18.67
C GLU A 128 -14.14 6.66 -18.63
N PRO A 129 -13.94 5.35 -18.93
CA PRO A 129 -12.60 4.78 -19.08
C PRO A 129 -11.80 5.45 -20.22
N GLY A 130 -10.48 5.40 -20.12
CA GLY A 130 -9.55 5.87 -21.14
C GLY A 130 -9.33 7.38 -21.18
N LYS A 131 -10.01 8.16 -20.34
CA LYS A 131 -9.84 9.61 -20.26
C LYS A 131 -9.42 10.03 -18.85
N PRO A 132 -8.23 10.65 -18.68
CA PRO A 132 -7.82 11.17 -17.39
C PRO A 132 -8.67 12.39 -16.99
N VAL A 133 -8.94 12.51 -15.69
CA VAL A 133 -9.61 13.66 -15.08
C VAL A 133 -8.65 14.30 -14.09
N THR A 134 -8.61 15.63 -14.06
CA THR A 134 -7.72 16.40 -13.17
C THR A 134 -8.50 17.38 -12.32
N ALA A 135 -8.02 17.64 -11.11
CA ALA A 135 -8.52 18.66 -10.21
C ALA A 135 -7.36 19.34 -9.51
N GLU A 136 -7.57 20.57 -9.04
CA GLU A 136 -6.56 21.36 -8.35
C GLU A 136 -7.03 21.65 -6.93
N ALA A 137 -6.09 21.68 -5.98
CA ALA A 137 -6.32 22.12 -4.61
C ALA A 137 -5.07 22.83 -4.08
N ASP A 138 -5.23 24.09 -3.71
CA ASP A 138 -4.10 24.92 -3.29
C ASP A 138 -4.14 25.19 -1.79
N GLY A 139 -2.95 25.41 -1.24
CA GLY A 139 -2.71 25.78 0.14
C GLY A 139 -2.81 24.62 1.14
N SER A 140 -2.58 24.97 2.40
CA SER A 140 -2.46 24.06 3.54
C SER A 140 -3.79 23.40 3.95
N ALA A 141 -4.92 23.92 3.46
CA ALA A 141 -6.25 23.46 3.81
C ALA A 141 -6.75 22.31 2.92
N ALA A 142 -5.98 21.90 1.91
CA ALA A 142 -6.31 20.76 1.08
C ALA A 142 -6.28 19.46 1.91
N PRO A 143 -7.40 18.71 2.01
CA PRO A 143 -7.47 17.52 2.85
C PRO A 143 -6.85 16.31 2.15
N ALA A 144 -6.58 15.25 2.94
CA ALA A 144 -6.41 13.91 2.40
C ALA A 144 -7.67 13.49 1.62
N LEU A 145 -7.55 12.57 0.68
CA LEU A 145 -8.67 12.07 -0.13
C LEU A 145 -8.88 10.57 0.07
N VAL A 146 -10.14 10.16 0.17
CA VAL A 146 -10.58 8.77 0.20
C VAL A 146 -11.33 8.42 -1.09
N GLY A 147 -10.94 7.31 -1.69
CA GLY A 147 -11.34 6.95 -3.05
C GLY A 147 -12.10 5.63 -3.11
N THR A 148 -13.12 5.58 -3.96
CA THR A 148 -13.79 4.34 -4.34
C THR A 148 -14.11 4.35 -5.82
N ALA A 149 -13.83 3.23 -6.49
CA ALA A 149 -14.32 2.93 -7.82
C ALA A 149 -15.12 1.63 -7.84
N THR A 150 -16.14 1.55 -8.68
CA THR A 150 -17.04 0.40 -8.83
C THR A 150 -17.29 0.06 -10.30
N GLY A 151 -17.74 -1.16 -10.56
CA GLY A 151 -18.18 -1.62 -11.88
C GLY A 151 -17.12 -1.39 -12.96
N THR A 152 -17.52 -0.87 -14.12
CA THR A 152 -16.62 -0.69 -15.28
C THR A 152 -15.46 0.29 -15.03
N LEU A 153 -15.50 1.09 -13.96
CA LEU A 153 -14.44 2.04 -13.63
C LEU A 153 -13.45 1.50 -12.59
N ALA A 154 -13.73 0.37 -11.92
CA ALA A 154 -12.88 -0.19 -10.89
C ALA A 154 -11.59 -0.86 -11.40
N PRO A 155 -11.60 -1.68 -12.47
CA PRO A 155 -10.40 -2.37 -12.92
C PRO A 155 -9.30 -1.41 -13.38
N GLY A 156 -8.15 -1.45 -12.71
CA GLY A 156 -7.00 -0.62 -13.04
C GLY A 156 -7.19 0.87 -12.76
N TRP A 157 -8.21 1.25 -11.98
CA TRP A 157 -8.37 2.63 -11.52
C TRP A 157 -7.12 3.08 -10.75
N ALA A 158 -6.60 4.23 -11.14
CA ALA A 158 -5.44 4.84 -10.51
C ALA A 158 -5.71 6.32 -10.26
N ALA A 159 -5.07 6.84 -9.22
CA ALA A 159 -5.02 8.25 -8.93
C ALA A 159 -3.63 8.63 -8.40
N GLN A 160 -3.24 9.88 -8.63
CA GLN A 160 -1.99 10.45 -8.12
C GLN A 160 -2.19 11.93 -7.80
N GLN A 161 -1.29 12.45 -6.97
CA GLN A 161 -1.17 13.88 -6.73
C GLN A 161 0.26 14.35 -6.97
N THR A 162 0.37 15.56 -7.50
CA THR A 162 1.62 16.29 -7.65
C THR A 162 1.47 17.64 -6.98
N THR A 163 2.37 17.98 -6.07
CA THR A 163 2.33 19.21 -5.30
C THR A 163 3.61 19.99 -5.49
N THR A 164 3.50 21.28 -5.79
CA THR A 164 4.64 22.19 -5.84
C THR A 164 4.59 23.14 -4.65
N VAL A 165 5.69 23.25 -3.91
CA VAL A 165 5.87 24.25 -2.84
C VAL A 165 7.06 25.13 -3.23
N THR A 166 6.81 26.41 -3.48
CA THR A 166 7.80 27.29 -4.12
C THR A 166 8.77 27.96 -3.15
N ALA A 167 8.47 28.00 -1.84
CA ALA A 167 9.32 28.63 -0.83
C ALA A 167 9.20 27.96 0.55
N GLY A 168 10.16 28.27 1.44
CA GLY A 168 10.28 27.68 2.77
C GLY A 168 11.22 26.48 2.83
N GLY A 169 11.46 25.95 4.04
CA GLY A 169 12.33 24.77 4.25
C GLY A 169 11.79 23.51 3.56
N ALA A 170 10.47 23.40 3.43
CA ALA A 170 9.78 22.32 2.71
C ALA A 170 9.46 22.69 1.25
N ARG A 171 10.31 23.47 0.57
CA ARG A 171 10.15 23.70 -0.88
C ARG A 171 10.43 22.39 -1.63
N GLY A 172 9.67 22.10 -2.67
CA GLY A 172 9.83 20.85 -3.42
C GLY A 172 8.79 20.66 -4.50
N LEU A 173 9.04 19.69 -5.38
CA LEU A 173 8.05 19.12 -6.28
C LEU A 173 7.81 17.68 -5.83
N LEU A 174 6.68 17.45 -5.18
CA LEU A 174 6.35 16.18 -4.57
C LEU A 174 5.40 15.42 -5.49
N GLY A 175 5.57 14.10 -5.60
CA GLY A 175 4.68 13.25 -6.37
C GLY A 175 4.38 11.95 -5.65
N VAL A 176 3.09 11.61 -5.51
CA VAL A 176 2.70 10.33 -4.92
C VAL A 176 1.47 9.75 -5.60
N SER A 177 1.50 8.44 -5.84
CA SER A 177 0.31 7.70 -6.25
C SER A 177 -0.57 7.48 -5.05
N CYS A 178 -1.87 7.68 -5.19
CA CYS A 178 -2.82 7.26 -4.16
C CYS A 178 -2.78 5.73 -4.09
N THR A 179 -2.64 5.17 -2.90
CA THR A 179 -2.38 3.74 -2.70
C THR A 179 -3.63 3.02 -2.22
N ALA A 180 -3.68 1.71 -2.48
CA ALA A 180 -4.71 0.88 -1.87
C ALA A 180 -4.47 0.78 -0.34
N PRO A 181 -5.52 0.81 0.49
CA PRO A 181 -5.38 0.59 1.92
C PRO A 181 -5.00 -0.87 2.21
N ASP A 182 -4.12 -1.05 3.18
CA ASP A 182 -3.58 -2.33 3.63
C ASP A 182 -3.40 -2.33 5.17
N THR A 183 -2.70 -3.33 5.67
CA THR A 183 -2.50 -3.64 7.09
C THR A 183 -1.04 -3.73 7.51
N ASP A 184 -0.10 -3.71 6.56
CA ASP A 184 1.34 -3.85 6.78
C ASP A 184 2.10 -2.94 5.81
N PHE A 185 2.99 -2.08 6.33
CA PHE A 185 3.78 -1.15 5.53
C PHE A 185 5.18 -0.97 6.09
N TRP A 186 6.18 -1.03 5.22
CA TRP A 186 7.59 -0.81 5.56
C TRP A 186 8.12 0.46 4.88
N PHE A 187 8.78 1.33 5.65
CA PHE A 187 9.38 2.57 5.14
C PHE A 187 10.86 2.68 5.55
N PRO A 188 11.78 2.04 4.82
CA PRO A 188 13.21 2.28 4.97
C PRO A 188 13.58 3.69 4.52
N GLY A 189 14.42 4.39 5.29
CA GLY A 189 14.92 5.73 4.95
C GLY A 189 14.18 6.89 5.64
N VAL A 190 13.29 6.59 6.58
CA VAL A 190 12.71 7.61 7.48
C VAL A 190 13.75 8.10 8.49
N SER A 191 13.48 9.21 9.17
CA SER A 191 14.41 9.82 10.12
C SER A 191 13.69 10.52 11.27
N THR A 192 14.27 10.42 12.46
CA THR A 192 13.92 11.23 13.64
C THR A 192 14.97 12.30 13.94
N ALA A 193 15.97 12.46 13.07
CA ALA A 193 17.04 13.44 13.24
C ALA A 193 16.50 14.88 13.23
N ARG A 194 17.16 15.78 13.96
CA ARG A 194 16.69 17.17 14.14
C ARG A 194 16.64 18.01 12.86
N SER A 195 17.43 17.66 11.85
CA SER A 195 17.40 18.32 10.52
C SER A 195 16.24 17.83 9.64
N ARG A 196 15.56 16.75 10.06
CA ARG A 196 14.49 16.08 9.33
C ARG A 196 13.14 16.31 10.03
N GLN A 197 12.09 16.37 9.24
CA GLN A 197 10.70 16.51 9.67
C GLN A 197 9.87 15.48 8.90
N ASP A 198 9.98 14.23 9.31
CA ASP A 198 9.29 13.13 8.64
C ASP A 198 7.91 12.90 9.30
N TYR A 199 6.85 13.08 8.52
CA TYR A 199 5.48 12.85 8.96
C TYR A 199 4.92 11.58 8.34
N VAL A 200 4.45 10.65 9.17
CA VAL A 200 3.66 9.51 8.71
C VAL A 200 2.21 9.97 8.54
N HIS A 201 1.69 9.87 7.32
CA HIS A 201 0.29 10.11 7.03
C HIS A 201 -0.45 8.78 6.98
N LEU A 202 -1.41 8.60 7.89
CA LEU A 202 -2.33 7.47 7.94
C LEU A 202 -3.71 7.94 7.46
N THR A 203 -4.26 7.32 6.42
CA THR A 203 -5.58 7.65 5.90
C THR A 203 -6.49 6.42 5.95
N ASN A 204 -7.60 6.53 6.66
CA ASN A 204 -8.58 5.46 6.79
C ASN A 204 -9.72 5.68 5.77
N PRO A 205 -9.91 4.79 4.78
CA PRO A 205 -10.99 4.92 3.80
C PRO A 205 -12.33 4.35 4.29
N ASP A 206 -12.33 3.56 5.36
CA ASP A 206 -13.48 2.82 5.84
C ASP A 206 -14.33 3.69 6.82
N ASP A 207 -15.59 3.33 7.03
CA ASP A 207 -16.50 4.09 7.90
C ASP A 207 -16.21 3.89 9.40
N GLY A 208 -15.60 2.75 9.76
CA GLY A 208 -15.18 2.43 11.13
C GLY A 208 -13.76 2.94 11.41
N ALA A 209 -13.45 3.16 12.69
CA ALA A 209 -12.08 3.51 13.09
C ALA A 209 -11.11 2.36 12.82
N ALA A 210 -9.88 2.71 12.44
CA ALA A 210 -8.74 1.80 12.37
C ALA A 210 -7.79 2.09 13.54
N VAL A 211 -7.03 1.08 13.96
CA VAL A 211 -6.02 1.21 15.01
C VAL A 211 -4.70 0.70 14.46
N ALA A 212 -3.68 1.56 14.45
CA ALA A 212 -2.36 1.27 13.91
C ALA A 212 -1.26 1.36 14.98
N ASP A 213 -0.19 0.60 14.77
CA ASP A 213 1.05 0.69 15.53
C ASP A 213 2.18 1.13 14.58
N ILE A 214 3.16 1.88 15.10
CA ILE A 214 4.36 2.32 14.39
C ILE A 214 5.57 1.88 15.19
N GLU A 215 6.33 0.93 14.64
CA GLU A 215 7.60 0.47 15.17
C GLU A 215 8.75 1.12 14.38
N LEU A 216 9.82 1.50 15.08
CA LEU A 216 11.01 2.12 14.49
C LEU A 216 12.22 1.22 14.69
N PHE A 217 13.01 1.05 13.62
CA PHE A 217 14.22 0.24 13.63
C PHE A 217 15.40 1.09 13.14
N GLY A 218 16.46 1.15 13.95
CA GLY A 218 17.70 1.82 13.60
C GLY A 218 18.87 0.86 13.43
N PRO A 219 20.09 1.38 13.23
CA PRO A 219 21.29 0.57 12.99
C PRO A 219 21.65 -0.41 14.13
N LYS A 220 21.08 -0.21 15.32
CA LYS A 220 21.31 -1.05 16.51
C LYS A 220 20.11 -1.95 16.85
N GLY A 221 19.13 -2.03 15.95
CA GLY A 221 17.88 -2.76 16.17
C GLY A 221 16.70 -1.83 16.52
N PRO A 222 15.67 -2.34 17.21
CA PRO A 222 14.48 -1.57 17.56
C PRO A 222 14.82 -0.30 18.36
N VAL A 223 14.18 0.81 17.99
CA VAL A 223 14.21 2.07 18.72
C VAL A 223 12.95 2.15 19.58
N THR A 224 13.12 2.50 20.85
CA THR A 224 11.98 2.56 21.77
C THR A 224 11.08 3.73 21.37
N SER A 225 9.79 3.45 21.15
CA SER A 225 8.77 4.46 20.95
C SER A 225 7.92 4.64 22.21
N GLU A 226 7.59 5.89 22.54
CA GLU A 226 6.72 6.22 23.68
C GLU A 226 5.24 6.28 23.31
N VAL A 227 4.92 6.56 22.04
CA VAL A 227 3.56 6.89 21.57
C VAL A 227 3.19 6.19 20.25
N GLY A 228 4.03 5.25 19.78
CA GLY A 228 3.84 4.54 18.51
C GLY A 228 2.71 3.52 18.51
N ASP A 229 2.19 3.13 19.69
CA ASP A 229 1.21 2.05 19.83
C ASP A 229 -0.23 2.57 19.93
N GLY A 230 -1.16 1.90 19.23
CA GLY A 230 -2.60 2.09 19.41
C GLY A 230 -3.15 3.39 18.80
N ILE A 231 -2.50 3.91 17.76
CA ILE A 231 -2.89 5.13 17.06
C ILE A 231 -4.25 4.93 16.41
N THR A 232 -5.26 5.67 16.89
CA THR A 232 -6.62 5.60 16.35
C THR A 232 -6.74 6.53 15.14
N VAL A 233 -7.18 5.98 14.01
CA VAL A 233 -7.49 6.73 12.79
C VAL A 233 -9.01 6.65 12.55
N PRO A 234 -9.76 7.73 12.83
CA PRO A 234 -11.21 7.73 12.67
C PRO A 234 -11.66 7.38 11.25
N GLY A 235 -12.90 6.91 11.13
CA GLY A 235 -13.48 6.51 9.85
C GLY A 235 -13.52 7.65 8.84
N ARG A 236 -13.07 7.36 7.61
CA ARG A 236 -12.95 8.33 6.51
C ARG A 236 -12.09 9.55 6.84
N SER A 237 -11.16 9.46 7.79
CA SER A 237 -10.28 10.55 8.22
C SER A 237 -8.81 10.27 7.93
N SER A 238 -7.95 11.27 8.16
CA SER A 238 -6.51 11.09 8.10
C SER A 238 -5.82 11.74 9.31
N VAL A 239 -4.81 11.06 9.83
CA VAL A 239 -3.94 11.53 10.93
C VAL A 239 -2.52 11.63 10.38
N ALA A 240 -1.80 12.70 10.74
CA ALA A 240 -0.38 12.86 10.43
C ALA A 240 0.42 12.90 11.73
N LEU A 241 1.43 12.03 11.87
CA LEU A 241 2.27 11.95 13.07
C LEU A 241 3.72 12.29 12.71
N LEU A 242 4.33 13.20 13.46
CA LEU A 242 5.75 13.52 13.33
C LEU A 242 6.58 12.40 13.97
N LEU A 243 7.45 11.74 13.21
CA LEU A 243 8.23 10.61 13.72
C LEU A 243 9.13 10.98 14.91
N SER A 244 9.68 12.19 14.92
CA SER A 244 10.54 12.65 16.01
C SER A 244 9.80 12.94 17.33
N THR A 245 8.47 12.88 17.34
CA THR A 245 7.69 12.89 18.61
C THR A 245 7.40 11.50 19.14
N LEU A 246 7.72 10.44 18.39
CA LEU A 246 7.51 9.07 18.82
C LEU A 246 8.65 8.54 19.70
N THR A 247 9.81 9.19 19.69
CA THR A 247 11.00 8.80 20.45
C THR A 247 11.90 10.01 20.73
N ASP A 248 12.60 10.01 21.86
CA ASP A 248 13.60 11.02 22.21
C ASP A 248 14.93 10.84 21.44
N GLU A 249 15.12 9.69 20.80
CA GLU A 249 16.33 9.38 20.04
C GLU A 249 16.32 10.05 18.67
N ALA A 250 17.27 10.96 18.44
CA ALA A 250 17.50 11.55 17.12
C ALA A 250 18.38 10.63 16.27
N VAL A 251 17.76 9.87 15.36
CA VAL A 251 18.41 8.85 14.55
C VAL A 251 18.13 9.09 13.07
N ASN A 252 19.18 9.02 12.25
CA ASN A 252 19.06 9.02 10.79
C ASN A 252 18.86 7.60 10.27
N ASP A 253 18.29 7.48 9.07
CA ASP A 253 18.26 6.23 8.29
C ASP A 253 17.57 5.08 9.03
N LEU A 254 16.43 5.40 9.65
CA LEU A 254 15.55 4.44 10.29
C LEU A 254 14.72 3.69 9.25
N THR A 255 14.12 2.59 9.70
CA THR A 255 13.00 1.93 9.03
C THR A 255 11.78 2.02 9.95
N ALA A 256 10.66 2.53 9.44
CA ALA A 256 9.37 2.42 10.12
C ALA A 256 8.61 1.19 9.62
N HIS A 257 7.99 0.46 10.53
CA HIS A 257 7.03 -0.60 10.24
C HIS A 257 5.69 -0.18 10.82
N ILE A 258 4.66 -0.16 9.97
CA ILE A 258 3.31 0.26 10.34
C ILE A 258 2.39 -0.92 10.15
N THR A 259 1.73 -1.33 11.22
CA THR A 259 0.75 -2.42 11.18
C THR A 259 -0.61 -1.96 11.70
N THR A 260 -1.70 -2.57 11.24
CA THR A 260 -3.03 -2.33 11.82
C THR A 260 -3.45 -3.48 12.72
N ARG A 261 -3.91 -3.15 13.94
CA ARG A 261 -4.59 -4.08 14.85
C ARG A 261 -6.02 -4.36 14.40
N SER A 262 -6.64 -3.36 13.77
CA SER A 262 -8.01 -3.43 13.25
C SER A 262 -8.20 -2.41 12.13
N GLY A 263 -9.06 -2.75 11.17
CA GLY A 263 -9.27 -1.94 9.97
C GLY A 263 -8.07 -1.97 9.02
N ARG A 264 -8.13 -1.13 8.00
CA ARG A 264 -7.06 -0.93 7.01
C ARG A 264 -6.84 0.55 6.84
N ILE A 265 -5.61 0.93 6.50
CA ILE A 265 -5.22 2.32 6.27
C ILE A 265 -4.37 2.38 5.01
N GLY A 266 -4.27 3.53 4.36
CA GLY A 266 -3.08 3.79 3.56
C GLY A 266 -2.06 4.56 4.39
N ALA A 267 -0.80 4.21 4.21
CA ALA A 267 0.33 4.89 4.83
C ALA A 267 1.30 5.41 3.76
N VAL A 268 1.79 6.63 3.97
CA VAL A 268 2.88 7.25 3.22
C VAL A 268 3.61 8.23 4.13
N VAL A 269 4.90 8.45 3.90
CA VAL A 269 5.70 9.36 4.73
C VAL A 269 6.04 10.61 3.94
N LEU A 270 5.68 11.78 4.46
CA LEU A 270 6.20 13.05 3.97
C LEU A 270 7.59 13.25 4.58
N THR A 271 8.63 13.22 3.77
CA THR A 271 9.99 13.52 4.20
C THR A 271 10.27 14.99 3.94
N ALA A 272 10.84 15.67 4.92
CA ALA A 272 11.29 17.05 4.77
C ALA A 272 12.64 17.24 5.44
N ASP A 273 13.55 17.92 4.73
CA ASP A 273 14.91 18.19 5.17
C ASP A 273 15.25 19.67 4.96
N ASP A 274 15.83 20.29 5.97
CA ASP A 274 16.22 21.70 5.88
C ASP A 274 17.37 21.87 4.87
N GLY A 275 17.03 22.41 3.70
CA GLY A 275 17.95 22.67 2.59
C GLY A 275 17.73 21.78 1.38
N SER A 276 17.47 20.49 1.57
CA SER A 276 17.23 19.54 0.47
C SER A 276 15.78 19.55 -0.04
N GLY A 277 14.84 20.02 0.77
CA GLY A 277 13.43 20.16 0.41
C GLY A 277 12.58 19.02 0.95
N THR A 278 11.50 18.70 0.24
CA THR A 278 10.53 17.69 0.68
C THR A 278 10.07 16.81 -0.47
N ASP A 279 9.78 15.55 -0.17
CA ASP A 279 9.14 14.60 -1.08
C ASP A 279 8.44 13.47 -0.30
N TRP A 280 7.63 12.69 -1.00
CA TRP A 280 6.95 11.52 -0.48
C TRP A 280 7.84 10.27 -0.51
N LEU A 281 7.96 9.59 0.62
CA LEU A 281 8.46 8.23 0.73
C LEU A 281 7.28 7.26 0.75
N THR A 282 7.24 6.37 -0.23
CA THR A 282 6.22 5.33 -0.37
C THR A 282 6.65 4.04 0.33
N ALA A 283 5.68 3.19 0.66
CA ALA A 283 5.96 1.91 1.28
C ALA A 283 6.84 1.05 0.35
N ALA A 284 7.81 0.35 0.93
CA ALA A 284 8.64 -0.61 0.23
C ALA A 284 7.79 -1.77 -0.30
N ALA A 285 8.21 -2.33 -1.43
CA ALA A 285 7.62 -3.56 -1.94
C ALA A 285 7.93 -4.74 -1.01
N ASP A 286 7.13 -5.79 -1.11
CA ASP A 286 7.35 -7.04 -0.37
C ASP A 286 8.79 -7.56 -0.54
N PRO A 287 9.37 -8.16 0.52
CA PRO A 287 10.68 -8.78 0.45
C PRO A 287 10.77 -9.78 -0.72
N ALA A 288 11.76 -9.58 -1.58
CA ALA A 288 12.03 -10.44 -2.73
C ALA A 288 13.51 -10.79 -2.83
N GLY A 289 13.82 -11.96 -3.41
CA GLY A 289 15.21 -12.39 -3.62
C GLY A 289 16.00 -11.50 -4.60
N THR A 290 15.34 -10.58 -5.29
CA THR A 290 15.97 -9.53 -6.09
C THR A 290 15.06 -8.31 -6.10
N LEU A 291 15.61 -7.17 -5.71
CA LEU A 291 14.94 -5.87 -5.71
C LEU A 291 15.70 -4.93 -6.65
N VAL A 292 14.96 -4.14 -7.42
CA VAL A 292 15.52 -3.12 -8.31
C VAL A 292 14.95 -1.78 -7.90
N MET A 293 15.82 -0.85 -7.50
CA MET A 293 15.46 0.52 -7.17
C MET A 293 15.83 1.43 -8.35
N PRO A 294 14.86 1.82 -9.20
CA PRO A 294 15.12 2.72 -10.31
C PRO A 294 15.23 4.18 -9.83
N GLY A 295 15.57 5.08 -10.75
CA GLY A 295 15.38 6.51 -10.53
C GLY A 295 16.57 7.26 -9.95
N ILE A 296 17.78 6.68 -9.96
CA ILE A 296 19.00 7.42 -9.62
C ILE A 296 19.32 8.43 -10.74
N PRO A 297 19.33 9.74 -10.47
CA PRO A 297 19.66 10.75 -11.47
C PRO A 297 21.10 10.62 -11.97
N ALA A 298 21.34 10.95 -13.24
CA ALA A 298 22.68 10.86 -13.85
C ALA A 298 23.69 11.83 -13.23
N ASP A 299 23.21 12.90 -12.60
CA ASP A 299 23.97 13.94 -11.91
C ASP A 299 23.97 13.76 -10.38
N ALA A 300 23.47 12.62 -9.87
CA ALA A 300 23.53 12.32 -8.44
C ALA A 300 24.99 12.25 -7.97
N THR A 301 25.32 13.09 -6.99
CA THR A 301 26.66 13.13 -6.37
C THR A 301 26.75 12.29 -5.11
N SER A 302 25.61 11.94 -4.51
CA SER A 302 25.48 11.07 -3.34
C SER A 302 24.20 10.25 -3.50
N VAL A 303 24.29 8.95 -3.19
CA VAL A 303 23.14 8.03 -3.18
C VAL A 303 23.27 7.17 -1.93
N GLN A 304 22.18 7.08 -1.17
CA GLN A 304 22.13 6.27 0.04
C GLN A 304 21.07 5.18 -0.12
N LEU A 305 21.47 3.94 0.17
CA LEU A 305 20.57 2.80 0.26
C LEU A 305 20.35 2.50 1.74
N VAL A 306 19.09 2.55 2.17
CA VAL A 306 18.66 2.06 3.49
C VAL A 306 17.90 0.76 3.26
N ALA A 307 18.35 -0.31 3.91
CA ALA A 307 17.75 -1.63 3.81
C ALA A 307 17.59 -2.22 5.21
N TYR A 308 16.48 -2.92 5.41
CA TYR A 308 16.18 -3.62 6.66
C TYR A 308 15.79 -5.05 6.33
N ALA A 309 16.37 -6.00 7.06
CA ALA A 309 16.03 -7.41 6.95
C ALA A 309 15.04 -7.75 8.08
N PRO A 310 13.75 -7.96 7.79
CA PRO A 310 12.73 -8.17 8.81
C PRO A 310 12.74 -9.58 9.43
N GLY A 311 13.62 -10.47 8.97
CA GLY A 311 13.71 -11.84 9.47
C GLY A 311 14.68 -11.99 10.64
N GLU A 312 14.54 -13.09 11.37
CA GLU A 312 15.41 -13.46 12.51
C GLU A 312 16.83 -13.93 12.10
N SER A 313 17.09 -14.03 10.79
CA SER A 313 18.37 -14.50 10.24
C SER A 313 19.06 -13.38 9.49
N ASP A 314 20.38 -13.38 9.53
CA ASP A 314 21.19 -12.45 8.75
C ASP A 314 20.86 -12.58 7.26
N ALA A 315 20.76 -11.44 6.58
CA ALA A 315 20.54 -11.36 5.14
C ALA A 315 21.87 -11.09 4.43
N ASP A 316 22.30 -12.04 3.59
CA ASP A 316 23.41 -11.81 2.66
C ASP A 316 22.90 -11.03 1.44
N VAL A 317 23.36 -9.80 1.28
CA VAL A 317 22.93 -8.90 0.20
C VAL A 317 24.05 -8.64 -0.80
N LYS A 318 23.73 -8.74 -2.09
CA LYS A 318 24.59 -8.29 -3.17
C LYS A 318 24.07 -6.96 -3.71
N VAL A 319 24.82 -5.88 -3.50
CA VAL A 319 24.45 -4.54 -3.96
C VAL A 319 25.16 -4.23 -5.27
N GLN A 320 24.39 -3.82 -6.28
CA GLN A 320 24.93 -3.45 -7.58
C GLN A 320 24.29 -2.16 -8.10
N LEU A 321 25.11 -1.29 -8.68
CA LEU A 321 24.66 -0.09 -9.36
C LEU A 321 24.63 -0.33 -10.88
N MET A 322 23.45 -0.19 -11.48
CA MET A 322 23.27 -0.32 -12.93
C MET A 322 23.59 1.02 -13.61
N GLY A 323 24.84 1.21 -14.02
CA GLY A 323 25.25 2.37 -14.81
C GLY A 323 24.79 2.27 -16.27
N LYS A 324 24.96 3.36 -17.03
CA LYS A 324 24.51 3.48 -18.43
C LYS A 324 24.90 2.31 -19.33
N ASN A 325 26.11 1.78 -19.17
CA ASN A 325 26.67 0.74 -20.03
C ASN A 325 27.04 -0.55 -19.28
N THR A 326 27.17 -0.49 -17.96
CA THR A 326 27.63 -1.63 -17.16
C THR A 326 27.07 -1.55 -15.75
N THR A 327 26.85 -2.73 -15.17
CA THR A 327 26.58 -2.88 -13.74
C THR A 327 27.91 -3.03 -13.00
N PHE A 328 28.05 -2.40 -11.84
CA PHE A 328 29.24 -2.52 -10.99
C PHE A 328 28.86 -2.54 -9.51
N ALA A 329 29.72 -3.11 -8.67
CA ALA A 329 29.54 -3.08 -7.22
C ALA A 329 30.04 -1.72 -6.66
N PRO A 330 29.32 -1.09 -5.71
CA PRO A 330 29.85 0.05 -4.98
C PRO A 330 31.13 -0.33 -4.24
N ALA A 331 32.10 0.59 -4.19
CA ALA A 331 33.37 0.35 -3.50
C ALA A 331 33.16 -0.12 -2.06
N GLY A 332 33.88 -1.17 -1.65
CA GLY A 332 33.73 -1.77 -0.32
C GLY A 332 32.57 -2.75 -0.17
N ASN A 333 31.79 -2.99 -1.23
CA ASN A 333 30.73 -3.99 -1.30
C ASN A 333 30.98 -5.02 -2.41
N ASP A 334 32.25 -5.25 -2.74
CA ASP A 334 32.66 -6.25 -3.74
C ASP A 334 32.35 -7.66 -3.21
N THR A 335 31.19 -8.19 -3.61
CA THR A 335 30.67 -9.52 -3.23
C THR A 335 30.24 -10.33 -4.45
#